data_AF-A0A211ZI95-F1
#
_entry.id   AF-A0A211ZI95-F1
#
_cell.length_a   1.000
_cell.length_b   1.000
_cell.length_c   1.000
_cell.angle_alpha   90.00
_cell.angle_beta   90.00
_cell.angle_gamma   90.00
#
_symmetry.space_group_name_H-M   'P 1'
#
loop_
_entity.id
_entity.type
_entity.pdbx_description
1 polymer ?
#
loop_
_entity_poly.entity_id
_entity_poly.type
_entity_poly.pdbx_seq_one_letter_code
_entity_poly.pdbx_strand_id
1 'polypeptide(L)'
;MSAALSALSLPVPTGRSNAVDKYLYVITTPSFAKRLMEKHGFEKLIFESRWRGNHWIAPPGFINEFSSGLKELFGYQPWAPPDEIDVANFLANNLLMEPDNDSGFVKISFDNRDRNLAVSALNIITMEGDAYLKEVNEGLYLSQLDFVTKKIAETSNLEVINALRAYLVNVVLSKTLLSDSDSYAIRTWGGVSVTSLPTKPQVPVTILLGFVLGPLLALSLIFFGRWMRPGRDVRARADG
;
A
#
# COMPACT_ATOMS: atom_id res chain seq x y z
N MET A 1 -1.95 -17.19 -4.63
CA MET A 1 -2.19 -15.85 -4.05
C MET A 1 -3.11 -16.07 -2.87
N SER A 2 -2.57 -15.82 -1.69
CA SER A 2 -3.21 -16.06 -0.40
C SER A 2 -3.34 -14.71 0.31
N ALA A 3 -4.53 -14.42 0.84
CA ALA A 3 -4.78 -13.20 1.59
C ALA A 3 -4.68 -13.45 3.10
N ALA A 4 -3.98 -12.57 3.79
CA ALA A 4 -4.03 -12.46 5.25
C ALA A 4 -5.02 -11.36 5.64
N LEU A 5 -5.76 -11.58 6.73
CA LEU A 5 -6.86 -10.75 7.18
C LEU A 5 -6.74 -10.39 8.65
N SER A 6 -6.92 -9.11 8.98
CA SER A 6 -7.05 -8.62 10.35
C SER A 6 -8.25 -7.68 10.47
N ALA A 7 -9.06 -7.83 11.50
CA ALA A 7 -10.16 -6.92 11.80
C ALA A 7 -9.72 -5.92 12.88
N LEU A 8 -9.93 -4.63 12.61
CA LEU A 8 -9.40 -3.51 13.35
C LEU A 8 -10.51 -2.58 13.85
N SER A 9 -10.55 -2.23 15.14
CA SER A 9 -11.36 -1.11 15.62
C SER A 9 -10.50 0.11 15.90
N LEU A 10 -10.83 1.25 15.28
CA LEU A 10 -10.18 2.56 15.49
C LEU A 10 -11.09 3.47 16.35
N PRO A 11 -10.62 4.00 17.51
CA PRO A 11 -11.39 4.97 18.30
C PRO A 11 -11.24 6.39 17.72
N VAL A 12 -12.35 7.07 17.38
CA VAL A 12 -12.29 8.42 16.81
C VAL A 12 -13.56 9.24 17.09
N PRO A 13 -13.46 10.53 17.47
CA PRO A 13 -14.60 11.43 17.56
C PRO A 13 -14.93 11.98 16.16
N THR A 14 -16.17 11.75 15.71
CA THR A 14 -16.85 12.38 14.56
C THR A 14 -16.13 12.27 13.19
N GLY A 15 -16.56 11.29 12.38
CA GLY A 15 -16.16 11.12 10.97
C GLY A 15 -15.31 9.88 10.73
N ARG A 16 -15.96 8.71 10.66
CA ARG A 16 -15.33 7.38 10.57
C ARG A 16 -14.40 7.21 9.35
N SER A 17 -14.76 7.76 8.19
CA SER A 17 -13.94 7.71 6.97
C SER A 17 -12.57 8.37 7.19
N ASN A 18 -12.58 9.57 7.79
CA ASN A 18 -11.38 10.39 7.93
C ASN A 18 -10.29 9.74 8.79
N ALA A 19 -10.65 8.83 9.70
CA ALA A 19 -9.69 8.17 10.56
C ALA A 19 -9.01 6.97 9.91
N VAL A 20 -9.78 6.19 9.16
CA VAL A 20 -9.25 5.09 8.34
C VAL A 20 -8.31 5.65 7.30
N ASP A 21 -8.71 6.74 6.65
CA ASP A 21 -7.90 7.42 5.64
C ASP A 21 -6.61 7.98 6.25
N LYS A 22 -6.68 8.58 7.45
CA LYS A 22 -5.49 9.03 8.18
C LYS A 22 -4.57 7.87 8.57
N TYR A 23 -5.14 6.78 9.06
CA TYR A 23 -4.38 5.58 9.43
C TYR A 23 -3.65 5.02 8.20
N LEU A 24 -4.38 4.82 7.08
CA LEU A 24 -3.83 4.38 5.79
C LEU A 24 -2.71 5.31 5.32
N TYR A 25 -2.95 6.62 5.35
CA TYR A 25 -1.96 7.60 4.94
C TYR A 25 -0.68 7.47 5.74
N VAL A 26 -0.78 7.37 7.07
CA VAL A 26 0.39 7.26 7.95
C VAL A 26 1.18 5.98 7.67
N ILE A 27 0.51 4.82 7.57
CA ILE A 27 1.20 3.53 7.36
C ILE A 27 1.68 3.30 5.92
N THR A 28 1.39 4.23 5.00
CA THR A 28 1.90 4.21 3.61
C THR A 28 2.91 5.32 3.35
N THR A 29 3.31 6.08 4.38
CA THR A 29 4.35 7.10 4.24
C THR A 29 5.76 6.50 4.12
N PRO A 30 6.69 7.18 3.42
CA PRO A 30 8.10 6.79 3.38
C PRO A 30 8.75 6.71 4.78
N SER A 31 8.37 7.60 5.71
CA SER A 31 8.90 7.58 7.08
C SER A 31 8.55 6.29 7.83
N PHE A 32 7.33 5.80 7.67
CA PHE A 32 6.92 4.51 8.22
C PHE A 32 7.63 3.35 7.53
N ALA A 33 7.74 3.40 6.20
CA ALA A 33 8.46 2.40 5.42
C ALA A 33 9.94 2.30 5.83
N LYS A 34 10.61 3.43 6.04
CA LYS A 34 11.98 3.49 6.56
C LYS A 34 12.11 2.81 7.93
N ARG A 35 11.18 3.09 8.86
CA ARG A 35 11.15 2.44 10.17
C ARG A 35 11.00 0.92 10.06
N LEU A 36 10.14 0.45 9.15
CA LEU A 36 9.97 -0.98 8.87
C LEU A 36 11.26 -1.60 8.34
N MET A 37 11.96 -0.91 7.44
CA MET A 37 13.23 -1.37 6.89
C MET A 37 14.31 -1.47 7.97
N GLU A 38 14.50 -0.41 8.75
CA GLU A 38 15.56 -0.35 9.77
C GLU A 38 15.34 -1.35 10.91
N LYS A 39 14.09 -1.53 11.36
CA LYS A 39 13.78 -2.34 12.55
C LYS A 39 13.56 -3.81 12.23
N HIS A 40 12.96 -4.12 11.08
CA HIS A 40 12.53 -5.47 10.73
C HIS A 40 13.18 -6.01 9.46
N GLY A 41 14.01 -5.23 8.76
CA GLY A 41 14.55 -5.61 7.45
C GLY A 41 13.42 -5.90 6.46
N PHE A 42 12.32 -5.15 6.56
CA PHE A 42 11.06 -5.45 5.88
C PHE A 42 11.22 -5.53 4.36
N GLU A 43 12.13 -4.75 3.78
CA GLU A 43 12.48 -4.79 2.36
C GLU A 43 12.91 -6.18 1.89
N LYS A 44 13.63 -6.93 2.73
CA LYS A 44 14.08 -8.30 2.40
C LYS A 44 12.93 -9.29 2.45
N LEU A 45 11.92 -9.02 3.27
CA LEU A 45 10.74 -9.85 3.41
C LEU A 45 9.79 -9.67 2.22
N ILE A 46 9.54 -8.43 1.78
CA ILE A 46 8.61 -8.17 0.67
C ILE A 46 9.26 -8.33 -0.72
N PHE A 47 10.57 -8.12 -0.82
CA PHE A 47 11.34 -8.29 -2.06
C PHE A 47 12.27 -9.51 -2.00
N GLU A 48 11.87 -10.58 -1.29
CA GLU A 48 12.68 -11.82 -1.15
C GLU A 48 13.19 -12.34 -2.49
N SER A 49 12.35 -12.34 -3.53
CA SER A 49 12.73 -12.75 -4.89
C SER A 49 13.93 -11.99 -5.49
N ARG A 50 14.21 -10.78 -5.00
CA ARG A 50 15.31 -9.91 -5.44
C ARG A 50 16.49 -9.91 -4.47
N TRP A 51 16.36 -10.58 -3.33
CA TRP A 51 17.39 -10.69 -2.31
C TRP A 51 18.02 -12.08 -2.33
N ARG A 52 19.27 -12.20 -2.78
CA ARG A 52 20.01 -13.49 -2.74
C ARG A 52 21.23 -13.40 -1.84
N GLY A 53 21.20 -14.19 -0.77
CA GLY A 53 22.30 -14.31 0.18
C GLY A 53 22.52 -13.00 0.95
N ASN A 54 23.24 -12.07 0.34
CA ASN A 54 23.57 -10.77 0.93
C ASN A 54 23.66 -9.62 -0.08
N HIS A 55 23.10 -9.79 -1.28
CA HIS A 55 23.08 -8.73 -2.30
C HIS A 55 21.75 -8.72 -3.02
N TRP A 56 21.40 -7.52 -3.49
CA TRP A 56 20.23 -7.30 -4.30
C TRP A 56 20.50 -7.61 -5.77
N ILE A 57 19.51 -8.17 -6.44
CA ILE A 57 19.56 -8.52 -7.85
C ILE A 57 18.57 -7.66 -8.63
N ALA A 58 19.02 -7.12 -9.76
CA ALA A 58 18.18 -6.38 -10.68
C ALA A 58 17.06 -7.28 -11.27
N PRO A 59 15.82 -6.78 -11.43
CA PRO A 59 14.72 -7.56 -11.97
C PRO A 59 14.98 -7.95 -13.44
N PRO A 60 14.71 -9.20 -13.83
CA PRO A 60 14.85 -9.64 -15.22
C PRO A 60 13.74 -9.01 -16.09
N GLY A 61 14.11 -8.30 -17.17
CA GLY A 61 13.15 -7.72 -18.11
C GLY A 61 13.78 -7.19 -19.40
N PHE A 62 13.17 -7.52 -20.54
CA PHE A 62 13.58 -7.13 -21.91
C PHE A 62 13.77 -5.61 -22.12
N ILE A 63 13.10 -4.76 -21.34
CA ILE A 63 13.19 -3.28 -21.43
C ILE A 63 14.45 -2.76 -20.71
N ASN A 64 14.97 -3.51 -19.72
CA ASN A 64 16.21 -3.17 -19.05
C ASN A 64 17.43 -3.49 -19.92
N GLU A 65 17.38 -4.53 -20.76
CA GLU A 65 18.48 -4.86 -21.69
C GLU A 65 18.61 -3.85 -22.84
N PHE A 66 17.50 -3.35 -23.39
CA PHE A 66 17.57 -2.37 -24.49
C PHE A 66 17.91 -0.94 -24.02
N SER A 67 17.55 -0.60 -22.77
CA SER A 67 17.85 0.73 -22.19
C SER A 67 19.15 0.81 -21.40
N SER A 68 19.74 -0.32 -20.99
CA SER A 68 21.05 -0.34 -20.31
C SER A 68 22.18 0.07 -21.25
N GLY A 69 22.20 -0.40 -22.50
CA GLY A 69 23.22 -0.01 -23.49
C GLY A 69 23.20 1.48 -23.86
N LEU A 70 22.04 2.15 -23.80
CA LEU A 70 21.92 3.58 -24.04
C LEU A 70 22.20 4.44 -22.79
N LYS A 71 21.96 3.91 -21.58
CA LYS A 71 22.11 4.64 -20.31
C LYS A 71 23.50 4.53 -19.70
N GLU A 72 24.23 3.46 -20.00
CA GLU A 72 25.65 3.28 -19.61
C GLU A 72 26.53 4.37 -20.25
N LEU A 73 26.17 4.83 -21.46
CA LEU A 73 26.78 5.98 -22.15
C LEU A 73 26.57 7.33 -21.44
N PHE A 74 25.58 7.45 -20.56
CA PHE A 74 25.27 8.66 -19.79
C PHE A 74 25.59 8.55 -18.29
N GLY A 75 26.27 7.47 -17.86
CA GLY A 75 26.73 7.32 -16.47
C GLY A 75 25.63 7.12 -15.42
N TYR A 76 24.41 6.79 -15.84
CA TYR A 76 23.31 6.48 -14.90
C TYR A 76 23.37 5.02 -14.49
N GLN A 77 23.33 4.74 -13.18
CA GLN A 77 23.13 3.37 -12.72
C GLN A 77 21.73 2.88 -13.16
N PRO A 78 21.64 1.76 -13.90
CA PRO A 78 20.38 1.31 -14.49
C PRO A 78 19.40 0.78 -13.44
N TRP A 79 19.87 0.50 -12.23
CA TRP A 79 19.08 -0.11 -11.17
C TRP A 79 19.70 0.21 -9.80
N ALA A 80 18.85 0.52 -8.82
CA ALA A 80 19.22 0.75 -7.43
C ALA A 80 18.45 -0.23 -6.51
N PRO A 81 19.00 -0.58 -5.33
CA PRO A 81 18.29 -1.33 -4.31
C PRO A 81 16.96 -0.67 -3.91
N PRO A 82 15.97 -1.47 -3.45
CA PRO A 82 14.71 -0.91 -2.95
C PRO A 82 14.95 0.10 -1.84
N ASP A 83 14.35 1.27 -1.98
CA ASP A 83 14.42 2.36 -1.00
C ASP A 83 13.10 2.49 -0.22
N GLU A 84 13.07 3.36 0.80
CA GLU A 84 11.87 3.68 1.58
C GLU A 84 10.65 4.06 0.74
N ILE A 85 10.88 4.72 -0.41
CA ILE A 85 9.82 5.09 -1.36
C ILE A 85 9.25 3.83 -2.04
N ASP A 86 10.09 2.87 -2.40
CA ASP A 86 9.65 1.62 -3.03
C ASP A 86 8.83 0.77 -2.06
N VAL A 87 9.25 0.70 -0.81
CA VAL A 87 8.53 0.00 0.26
C VAL A 87 7.19 0.69 0.55
N ALA A 88 7.16 2.02 0.63
CA ALA A 88 5.93 2.79 0.80
C ALA A 88 4.94 2.55 -0.36
N ASN A 89 5.42 2.61 -1.60
CA ASN A 89 4.61 2.31 -2.78
C ASN A 89 4.12 0.87 -2.79
N PHE A 90 4.95 -0.08 -2.36
CA PHE A 90 4.54 -1.47 -2.22
C PHE A 90 3.40 -1.62 -1.22
N LEU A 91 3.50 -0.99 -0.04
CA LEU A 91 2.45 -0.99 0.97
C LEU A 91 1.15 -0.38 0.43
N ALA A 92 1.22 0.78 -0.22
CA ALA A 92 0.06 1.45 -0.79
C ALA A 92 -0.68 0.61 -1.84
N ASN A 93 0.04 -0.22 -2.60
CA ASN A 93 -0.55 -1.04 -3.67
C ASN A 93 -1.05 -2.43 -3.22
N ASN A 94 -0.48 -2.98 -2.13
CA ASN A 94 -0.76 -4.35 -1.70
C ASN A 94 -1.58 -4.43 -0.40
N LEU A 95 -1.75 -3.32 0.29
CA LEU A 95 -2.57 -3.23 1.50
C LEU A 95 -3.94 -2.67 1.17
N LEU A 96 -4.98 -3.44 1.51
CA LEU A 96 -6.37 -3.07 1.27
C LEU A 96 -7.07 -2.87 2.61
N MET A 97 -7.74 -1.73 2.78
CA MET A 97 -8.60 -1.48 3.93
C MET A 97 -10.04 -1.33 3.49
N GLU A 98 -10.88 -2.24 3.96
CA GLU A 98 -12.31 -2.25 3.71
C GLU A 98 -13.03 -1.89 5.02
N PRO A 99 -13.61 -0.68 5.15
CA PRO A 99 -14.46 -0.39 6.29
C PRO A 99 -15.73 -1.24 6.21
N ASP A 100 -16.04 -1.97 7.28
CA ASP A 100 -17.30 -2.67 7.44
C ASP A 100 -18.32 -1.70 8.07
N ASN A 101 -19.23 -1.23 7.22
CA ASN A 101 -20.21 -0.21 7.59
C ASN A 101 -21.19 -0.69 8.68
N ASP A 102 -21.41 -2.00 8.79
CA ASP A 102 -22.41 -2.58 9.70
C ASP A 102 -21.80 -2.88 11.07
N SER A 103 -20.57 -3.37 11.13
CA SER A 103 -19.93 -3.79 12.39
C SER A 103 -19.09 -2.68 13.05
N GLY A 104 -18.75 -1.62 12.32
CA GLY A 104 -17.87 -0.56 12.80
C GLY A 104 -16.38 -0.95 12.87
N PHE A 105 -16.02 -2.11 12.33
CA PHE A 105 -14.64 -2.56 12.17
C PHE A 105 -14.08 -2.16 10.80
N VAL A 106 -12.75 -2.11 10.71
CA VAL A 106 -12.00 -1.94 9.48
C VAL A 106 -11.27 -3.24 9.21
N LYS A 107 -11.44 -3.78 8.02
CA LYS A 107 -10.79 -5.00 7.62
C LYS A 107 -9.52 -4.66 6.85
N ILE A 108 -8.36 -5.04 7.39
CA ILE A 108 -7.08 -4.91 6.71
C ILE A 108 -6.74 -6.23 6.05
N SER A 109 -6.50 -6.19 4.75
CA SER A 109 -6.12 -7.33 3.94
C SER A 109 -4.77 -7.09 3.27
N PHE A 110 -3.94 -8.11 3.24
CA PHE A 110 -2.68 -8.10 2.50
C PHE A 110 -2.61 -9.33 1.60
N ASP A 111 -2.39 -9.11 0.30
CA ASP A 111 -2.32 -10.17 -0.71
C ASP A 111 -0.86 -10.46 -1.08
N ASN A 112 -0.46 -11.72 -0.98
CA ASN A 112 0.86 -12.17 -1.44
C ASN A 112 0.76 -13.56 -2.10
N ARG A 113 1.74 -13.88 -2.94
CA ARG A 113 1.92 -15.23 -3.49
C ARG A 113 2.23 -16.24 -2.37
N ASP A 114 3.03 -15.85 -1.39
CA ASP A 114 3.35 -16.68 -0.22
C ASP A 114 2.46 -16.34 0.98
N ARG A 115 1.80 -17.37 1.50
CA ARG A 115 0.91 -17.27 2.67
C ARG A 115 1.64 -16.84 3.94
N ASN A 116 2.79 -17.45 4.22
CA ASN A 116 3.51 -17.21 5.48
C ASN A 116 4.11 -15.80 5.50
N LEU A 117 4.57 -15.32 4.34
CA LEU A 117 4.98 -13.93 4.17
C LEU A 117 3.80 -12.98 4.38
N ALA A 118 2.62 -13.30 3.86
CA ALA A 118 1.45 -12.44 4.02
C ALA A 118 1.07 -12.22 5.49
N VAL A 119 1.07 -13.30 6.28
CA VAL A 119 0.77 -13.24 7.72
C VAL A 119 1.84 -12.47 8.47
N SER A 120 3.11 -12.78 8.21
CA SER A 120 4.24 -12.15 8.90
C SER A 120 4.28 -10.65 8.60
N ALA A 121 4.09 -10.27 7.33
CA ALA A 121 4.04 -8.88 6.92
C ALA A 121 2.88 -8.14 7.59
N LEU A 122 1.67 -8.71 7.58
CA LEU A 122 0.50 -8.06 8.17
C LEU A 122 0.63 -7.90 9.70
N ASN A 123 1.20 -8.88 10.40
CA ASN A 123 1.51 -8.78 11.83
C ASN A 123 2.51 -7.65 12.12
N ILE A 124 3.61 -7.58 11.35
CA ILE A 124 4.62 -6.53 11.52
C ILE A 124 4.00 -5.15 11.25
N ILE A 125 3.27 -5.01 10.15
CA ILE A 125 2.64 -3.73 9.77
C ILE A 125 1.64 -3.26 10.82
N THR A 126 0.80 -4.16 11.35
CA THR A 126 -0.22 -3.78 12.34
C THR A 126 0.41 -3.44 13.69
N MET A 127 1.38 -4.22 14.16
CA MET A 127 2.09 -3.95 15.41
C MET A 127 2.91 -2.65 15.33
N GLU A 128 3.70 -2.48 14.28
CA GLU A 128 4.50 -1.26 14.10
C GLU A 128 3.66 -0.04 13.80
N GLY A 129 2.54 -0.21 13.07
CA GLY A 129 1.59 0.87 12.77
C GLY A 129 1.00 1.48 14.03
N ASP A 130 0.57 0.66 14.99
CA ASP A 130 0.06 1.13 16.29
C ASP A 130 1.14 1.90 17.07
N ALA A 131 2.34 1.31 17.16
CA ALA A 131 3.47 1.92 17.87
C ALA A 131 3.92 3.25 17.22
N TYR A 132 3.95 3.32 15.89
CA TYR A 132 4.34 4.52 15.16
C TYR A 132 3.30 5.63 15.33
N LEU A 133 2.01 5.30 15.28
CA LEU A 133 0.95 6.29 15.52
C LEU A 133 0.96 6.83 16.93
N LYS A 134 1.23 5.97 17.92
CA LYS A 134 1.41 6.41 19.30
C LYS A 134 2.52 7.46 19.39
N GLU A 135 3.68 7.17 18.81
CA GLU A 135 4.85 8.06 18.81
C GLU A 135 4.58 9.39 18.08
N VAL A 136 4.00 9.35 16.88
CA VAL A 136 3.65 10.55 16.11
C VAL A 136 2.66 11.43 16.87
N ASN A 137 1.62 10.83 17.46
CA ASN A 137 0.64 11.60 18.21
C ASN A 137 1.23 12.16 19.51
N GLU A 138 2.06 11.41 20.22
CA GLU A 138 2.80 11.91 21.38
C GLU A 138 3.63 13.16 21.03
N GLY A 139 4.36 13.14 19.91
CA GLY A 139 5.10 14.31 19.42
C GLY A 139 4.20 15.50 19.08
N LEU A 140 3.06 15.26 18.42
CA LEU A 140 2.06 16.30 18.13
C LEU A 140 1.47 16.90 19.42
N TYR A 141 1.16 16.08 20.42
CA TYR A 141 0.64 16.56 21.71
C TYR A 141 1.66 17.43 22.44
N LEU A 142 2.93 17.02 22.49
CA LEU A 142 3.98 17.82 23.11
C LEU A 142 4.14 19.17 22.40
N SER A 143 4.07 19.17 21.08
CA SER A 143 4.14 20.40 20.27
C SER A 143 2.94 21.32 20.53
N GLN A 144 1.73 20.77 20.67
CA GLN A 144 0.54 21.54 21.02
C GLN A 144 0.64 22.12 22.44
N LEU A 145 1.12 21.35 23.41
CA LEU A 145 1.34 21.83 24.78
C LEU A 145 2.37 22.96 24.82
N ASP A 146 3.49 22.84 24.09
CA ASP A 146 4.50 23.89 24.00
C ASP A 146 3.93 25.16 23.37
N PHE A 147 3.23 25.02 22.23
CA PHE A 147 2.59 26.14 21.53
C PHE A 147 1.59 26.89 22.42
N VAL A 148 0.69 26.17 23.10
CA VAL A 148 -0.34 26.79 23.95
C VAL A 148 0.30 27.44 25.18
N THR A 149 1.25 26.77 25.83
CA THR A 149 1.99 27.31 26.98
C THR A 149 2.71 28.61 26.61
N LYS A 150 3.42 28.61 25.48
CA LYS A 150 4.11 29.79 24.96
C LYS A 150 3.12 30.92 24.65
N LYS A 151 1.98 30.61 24.05
CA LYS A 151 0.97 31.61 23.72
C LYS A 151 0.33 32.24 24.95
N ILE A 152 0.12 31.47 26.02
CA ILE A 152 -0.34 31.98 27.32
C ILE A 152 0.69 32.95 27.92
N ALA A 153 1.99 32.65 27.80
CA ALA A 153 3.06 33.52 28.31
C ALA A 153 3.25 34.82 27.51
N GLU A 154 2.98 34.79 26.21
CA GLU A 154 3.16 35.95 25.31
C GLU A 154 1.96 36.91 25.31
N THR A 155 0.76 36.44 25.64
CA THR A 155 -0.46 37.24 25.56
C THR A 155 -0.79 37.86 26.93
N SER A 156 -1.21 39.13 26.95
CA SER A 156 -1.68 39.82 28.15
C SER A 156 -3.21 39.88 28.28
N ASN A 157 -3.94 39.45 27.25
CA ASN A 157 -5.40 39.42 27.25
C ASN A 157 -5.92 38.25 28.10
N LEU A 158 -6.58 38.57 29.22
CA LEU A 158 -7.13 37.59 30.17
C LEU A 158 -8.18 36.65 29.55
N GLU A 159 -8.98 37.13 28.61
CA GLU A 159 -10.01 36.32 27.94
C GLU A 159 -9.37 35.22 27.07
N VAL A 160 -8.31 35.59 26.34
CA VAL A 160 -7.52 34.64 25.53
C VAL A 160 -6.79 33.63 26.42
N ILE A 161 -6.22 34.07 27.55
CA ILE A 161 -5.57 33.17 28.52
C ILE A 161 -6.57 32.14 29.05
N ASN A 162 -7.77 32.57 29.43
CA ASN A 162 -8.80 31.68 29.96
C ASN A 162 -9.27 30.67 28.91
N ALA A 163 -9.47 31.11 27.67
CA ALA A 163 -9.82 30.21 26.56
C ALA A 163 -8.71 29.18 26.28
N LEU A 164 -7.45 29.60 26.26
CA LEU A 164 -6.30 28.70 26.06
C LEU A 164 -6.14 27.70 27.21
N ARG A 165 -6.38 28.10 28.46
CA ARG A 165 -6.38 27.20 29.62
C ARG A 165 -7.50 26.16 29.52
N ALA A 166 -8.71 26.57 29.16
CA ALA A 166 -9.82 25.64 28.96
C ALA A 166 -9.52 24.64 27.82
N TYR A 167 -8.92 25.11 26.73
CA TYR A 167 -8.44 24.23 25.67
C TYR A 167 -7.38 23.24 26.17
N LEU A 168 -6.38 23.71 26.93
CA LEU A 168 -5.30 22.87 27.47
C LEU A 168 -5.83 21.77 28.40
N VAL A 169 -6.84 22.07 29.23
CA VAL A 169 -7.52 21.06 30.06
C VAL A 169 -8.16 19.97 29.19
N ASN A 170 -8.83 20.34 28.10
CA ASN A 170 -9.41 19.36 27.17
C ASN A 170 -8.34 18.48 26.50
N VAL A 171 -7.21 19.06 26.09
CA VAL A 171 -6.08 18.33 25.50
C VAL A 171 -5.52 17.31 26.51
N VAL A 172 -5.25 17.74 27.75
CA VAL A 172 -4.72 16.86 28.80
C VAL A 172 -5.69 15.73 29.13
N LEU A 173 -6.99 16.02 29.29
CA LEU A 173 -8.01 15.01 29.57
C LEU A 173 -8.11 13.99 28.43
N SER A 174 -8.10 14.44 27.17
CA SER A 174 -8.13 13.53 26.02
C SER A 174 -6.94 12.57 26.00
N LYS A 175 -5.73 13.05 26.38
CA LYS A 175 -4.53 12.21 26.47
C LYS A 175 -4.61 11.21 27.62
N THR A 176 -5.12 11.61 28.79
CA THR A 176 -5.25 10.70 29.93
C THR A 176 -6.18 9.52 29.62
N LEU A 177 -7.26 9.75 28.88
CA LEU A 177 -8.17 8.69 28.43
C LEU A 177 -7.53 7.76 27.38
N LEU A 178 -6.65 8.29 26.53
CA LEU A 178 -5.91 7.50 25.52
C LEU A 178 -4.71 6.73 26.08
N SER A 179 -4.18 7.14 27.23
CA SER A 179 -3.00 6.51 27.85
C SER A 179 -3.33 5.28 28.69
N ASP A 180 -4.62 5.09 29.04
CA ASP A 180 -5.11 3.97 29.86
C ASP A 180 -5.43 2.71 29.03
N SER A 181 -5.38 2.80 27.69
CA SER A 181 -5.61 1.65 26.80
C SER A 181 -4.30 1.00 26.37
N ASP A 182 -4.19 -0.33 26.56
CA ASP A 182 -3.03 -1.15 26.15
C ASP A 182 -2.71 -1.10 24.64
N SER A 183 -3.63 -0.59 23.81
CA SER A 183 -3.38 -0.24 22.41
C SER A 183 -3.90 1.16 22.10
N TYR A 184 -3.11 1.94 21.37
CA TYR A 184 -3.31 3.38 21.21
C TYR A 184 -4.32 3.71 20.10
N ALA A 185 -4.23 3.02 18.96
CA ALA A 185 -5.14 3.19 17.84
C ALA A 185 -5.80 1.87 17.40
N ILE A 186 -5.17 0.72 17.66
CA ILE A 186 -5.49 -0.56 17.01
C ILE A 186 -5.91 -1.64 18.00
N ARG A 187 -7.22 -1.79 18.26
CA ARG A 187 -7.70 -3.06 18.83
C ARG A 187 -7.92 -4.06 17.70
N THR A 188 -7.03 -5.05 17.58
CA THR A 188 -7.25 -6.18 16.68
C THR A 188 -8.26 -7.13 17.33
N TRP A 189 -9.35 -7.43 16.61
CA TRP A 189 -10.36 -8.39 17.04
C TRP A 189 -10.22 -9.65 16.20
N GLY A 190 -9.73 -10.71 16.85
CA GLY A 190 -9.25 -11.91 16.15
C GLY A 190 -7.86 -11.66 15.57
N GLY A 191 -6.89 -12.50 15.92
CA GLY A 191 -5.54 -12.43 15.36
C GLY A 191 -5.56 -12.56 13.83
N VAL A 192 -4.42 -12.31 13.18
CA VAL A 192 -4.31 -12.41 11.72
C VAL A 192 -4.80 -13.79 11.26
N SER A 193 -5.90 -13.80 10.53
CA SER A 193 -6.53 -14.99 9.98
C SER A 193 -6.25 -15.09 8.50
N VAL A 194 -6.18 -16.29 7.98
CA VAL A 194 -5.75 -16.54 6.60
C VAL A 194 -6.87 -17.24 5.84
N THR A 195 -7.16 -16.76 4.63
CA THR A 195 -8.11 -17.48 3.77
C THR A 195 -7.50 -18.80 3.27
N SER A 196 -8.28 -19.87 3.32
CA SER A 196 -7.96 -21.16 2.72
C SER A 196 -8.10 -21.17 1.20
N LEU A 197 -8.80 -20.19 0.62
CA LEU A 197 -9.16 -20.11 -0.79
C LEU A 197 -8.39 -18.99 -1.52
N PRO A 198 -7.97 -19.19 -2.78
CA PRO A 198 -7.36 -18.14 -3.60
C PRO A 198 -8.31 -16.93 -3.79
N THR A 199 -7.84 -15.71 -3.54
CA THR A 199 -8.64 -14.46 -3.59
C THR A 199 -8.72 -13.82 -4.98
N LYS A 200 -7.98 -14.32 -5.98
CA LYS A 200 -8.07 -13.94 -7.41
C LYS A 200 -7.81 -15.20 -8.28
N PRO A 201 -8.45 -15.36 -9.46
CA PRO A 201 -8.99 -14.31 -10.33
C PRO A 201 -10.53 -14.28 -10.39
N GLN A 202 -11.08 -13.10 -10.73
CA GLN A 202 -12.47 -12.96 -11.13
C GLN A 202 -12.66 -13.64 -12.49
N VAL A 203 -12.99 -14.92 -12.49
CA VAL A 203 -13.31 -15.74 -13.68
C VAL A 203 -14.21 -15.01 -14.70
N PRO A 204 -15.19 -14.14 -14.31
CA PRO A 204 -16.00 -13.43 -15.30
C PRO A 204 -15.21 -12.44 -16.18
N VAL A 205 -14.20 -11.74 -15.64
CA VAL A 205 -13.49 -10.67 -16.36
C VAL A 205 -12.55 -11.24 -17.41
N THR A 206 -11.86 -12.35 -17.13
CA THR A 206 -10.99 -13.01 -18.10
C THR A 206 -11.78 -13.62 -19.27
N ILE A 207 -12.97 -14.15 -19.00
CA ILE A 207 -13.87 -14.67 -20.06
C ILE A 207 -14.35 -13.52 -20.95
N LEU A 208 -14.73 -12.38 -20.36
CA LEU A 208 -15.20 -11.21 -21.11
C LEU A 208 -14.07 -10.60 -21.95
N LEU A 209 -12.86 -10.52 -21.41
CA LEU A 209 -11.68 -10.04 -22.15
C LEU A 209 -11.32 -10.98 -23.32
N GLY A 210 -11.39 -12.30 -23.11
CA GLY A 210 -11.18 -13.29 -24.16
C GLY A 210 -12.25 -13.23 -25.26
N PHE A 211 -13.51 -12.99 -24.91
CA PHE A 211 -14.61 -12.86 -25.86
C PHE A 211 -14.51 -11.59 -26.72
N VAL A 212 -13.93 -10.51 -26.20
CA VAL A 212 -13.76 -9.25 -26.95
C VAL A 212 -12.47 -9.26 -27.79
N LEU A 213 -11.35 -9.71 -27.21
CA LEU A 213 -10.05 -9.68 -27.91
C LEU A 213 -9.88 -10.82 -28.92
N GLY A 214 -10.49 -11.98 -28.68
CA GLY A 214 -10.41 -13.14 -29.56
C GLY A 214 -10.90 -12.87 -31.00
N PRO A 215 -12.12 -12.33 -31.19
CA PRO A 215 -12.65 -12.02 -32.51
C PRO A 215 -11.85 -10.94 -33.25
N LEU A 216 -11.35 -9.93 -32.52
CA LEU A 216 -10.55 -8.85 -33.10
C LEU A 216 -9.22 -9.37 -33.67
N LEU A 217 -8.53 -10.25 -32.93
CA LEU A 217 -7.31 -10.89 -33.40
C LEU A 217 -7.58 -11.85 -34.56
N ALA A 218 -8.67 -12.62 -34.51
CA ALA A 218 -9.07 -13.51 -35.61
C ALA A 218 -9.38 -12.72 -36.89
N LEU A 219 -10.12 -11.61 -36.80
CA LEU A 219 -10.42 -10.74 -37.93
C LEU A 219 -9.16 -10.10 -38.52
N SER A 220 -8.25 -9.63 -37.66
CA SER A 220 -6.96 -9.06 -38.08
C SER A 220 -6.14 -10.09 -38.87
N LEU A 221 -6.02 -11.32 -38.37
CA LEU A 221 -5.32 -12.42 -39.03
C LEU A 221 -5.95 -12.82 -40.37
N ILE A 222 -7.28 -12.85 -40.46
CA ILE A 222 -8.00 -13.16 -41.71
C ILE A 222 -7.76 -12.06 -42.74
N PHE A 223 -7.81 -10.79 -42.32
CA PHE A 223 -7.59 -9.65 -43.21
C PHE A 223 -6.13 -9.62 -43.71
N PHE A 224 -5.18 -9.85 -42.82
CA PHE A 224 -3.75 -9.91 -43.13
C PHE A 224 -3.41 -11.10 -44.03
N GLY A 225 -3.98 -12.27 -43.75
CA GLY A 225 -3.83 -13.47 -44.59
C GLY A 225 -4.50 -13.34 -45.95
N ARG A 226 -5.56 -12.53 -46.07
CA ARG A 226 -6.21 -12.23 -47.36
C ARG A 226 -5.44 -11.19 -48.16
N TRP A 227 -4.80 -10.23 -47.50
CA TRP A 227 -3.88 -9.26 -48.12
C TRP A 227 -2.61 -9.92 -48.65
N MET A 228 -2.08 -10.92 -47.94
CA MET A 228 -0.88 -11.65 -48.35
C MET A 228 -1.11 -12.75 -49.39
N ARG A 229 -2.33 -12.98 -49.86
CA ARG A 229 -2.59 -13.93 -50.95
C ARG A 229 -2.39 -13.22 -52.29
N PRO A 230 -1.31 -13.49 -53.04
CA PRO A 230 -1.15 -12.96 -54.39
C PRO A 230 -2.27 -13.52 -55.26
N GLY A 231 -2.87 -12.68 -56.10
CA GLY A 231 -3.95 -13.06 -57.01
C GLY A 231 -3.55 -14.31 -57.80
N ARG A 232 -4.35 -15.38 -57.68
CA ARG A 232 -4.21 -16.51 -58.61
C ARG A 232 -4.72 -16.05 -59.94
N ASP A 233 -3.80 -15.77 -60.85
CA ASP A 233 -4.09 -15.40 -62.23
C ASP A 233 -5.01 -16.43 -62.88
N VAL A 234 -6.11 -15.90 -63.39
CA VAL A 234 -7.03 -16.57 -64.31
C VAL A 234 -6.28 -16.80 -65.61
N ARG A 235 -5.85 -18.03 -65.89
CA ARG A 235 -5.56 -18.55 -67.25
C ARG A 235 -5.27 -20.04 -67.20
N ALA A 236 -6.25 -20.86 -67.60
CA ALA A 236 -5.97 -22.14 -68.22
C ALA A 236 -7.17 -22.59 -69.07
N ARG A 237 -6.89 -22.90 -70.34
CA ARG A 237 -7.73 -23.53 -71.38
C ARG A 237 -8.43 -22.59 -72.37
N ALA A 238 -7.61 -21.86 -73.14
CA ALA A 238 -7.64 -22.07 -74.58
C ALA A 238 -6.75 -23.30 -74.85
N ASP A 239 -7.33 -24.35 -75.42
CA ASP A 239 -6.73 -25.42 -76.24
C ASP A 239 -7.71 -26.60 -76.23
N GLY A 240 -8.40 -26.75 -77.37
CA GLY A 240 -9.46 -27.72 -77.65
C GLY A 240 -10.21 -27.29 -78.90
#